data_AF-A0A2V7W3B0-F1
#
_entry.id   AF-A0A2V7W3B0-F1
#
_cell.length_a   1.000
_cell.length_b   1.000
_cell.length_c   1.000
_cell.angle_alpha   90.00
_cell.angle_beta   90.00
_cell.angle_gamma   90.00
#
_symmetry.space_group_name_H-M   'P 1'
#
loop_
_entity.id
_entity.type
_entity.pdbx_description
1 polymer ?
#
loop_
_entity_poly.entity_id
_entity_poly.type
_entity_poly.pdbx_seq_one_letter_code
_entity_poly.pdbx_strand_id
1 'polypeptide(L)'
;MLRVDENGHPLADARRLSATRQPQAIASNGATYLLFESPGVVATLLDRDGAPLTTIDATFGSVLWAGAYDGRYVVVDVPAGCDGGCKGAPRLNVINGSGSVLSRVSLPLVPLHNESLAAVASRDRVVITSTSSLADSFVMADYEGHVVRPLLPLSFESHPDQSGVQWDGRDFLLTYGPTYSGAEYGVFARRMAPNGDLLGDRFLLASTLPLFASNVTKQLMIWSARDVFGRAADDFASLANAPQESNLISSSPAAQYDVHVAGNLAVWRDSNGAITGTLNGNAVPITRLGCCLSHPAIAMGKKNYLVAWRLQSSPALDPGFAYARVLARRVAFDGTVLDSTPLVLATSGPTDDAPAVTYDGNAFVVAAVAAKLHIARVTDDGVIEEQRDLPTGDQLRWPTPVMTASRLLIAHASVRFSEQWSIGIDGAPLFVDAGTGGARRVAAATDRSRVTLAWMTLEGSTWTIRVAQLNAEGQVIAGPRRLRDIDGIPTDTIELAWNGSEYVLAWNDKRGRLRALRLNRFAEAIDSEPFDVTQQPPFSRFSLMPSPAGVTFGYDRVDLESAGVTRAFTRTLERTESAPPRRSVRH
;
A
#
# COMPACT_ATOMS: atom_id res chain seq x y z
N MET A 1 -28.83 -13.72 -6.59
CA MET A 1 -28.80 -14.06 -8.02
C MET A 1 -29.39 -12.90 -8.80
N LEU A 2 -28.62 -12.39 -9.75
CA LEU A 2 -29.03 -11.33 -10.66
C LEU A 2 -28.72 -11.83 -12.06
N ARG A 3 -29.70 -11.79 -12.96
CA ARG A 3 -29.47 -12.06 -14.37
C ARG A 3 -29.18 -10.76 -15.06
N VAL A 4 -28.15 -10.76 -15.89
CA VAL A 4 -27.74 -9.61 -16.67
C VAL A 4 -27.68 -9.97 -18.15
N ASP A 5 -27.88 -8.98 -19.00
CA ASP A 5 -27.62 -9.10 -20.43
C ASP A 5 -26.11 -9.08 -20.72
N GLU A 6 -25.72 -9.14 -21.99
CA GLU A 6 -24.32 -9.07 -22.42
C GLU A 6 -23.59 -7.79 -22.01
N ASN A 7 -24.31 -6.73 -21.67
CA ASN A 7 -23.76 -5.44 -21.23
C ASN A 7 -23.76 -5.30 -19.70
N GLY A 8 -24.20 -6.32 -18.96
CA GLY A 8 -24.26 -6.27 -17.50
C GLY A 8 -25.52 -5.58 -16.96
N HIS A 9 -26.50 -5.25 -17.81
CA HIS A 9 -27.76 -4.65 -17.35
C HIS A 9 -28.69 -5.71 -16.75
N PRO A 10 -29.28 -5.45 -15.57
CA PRO A 10 -30.28 -6.33 -14.97
C PRO A 10 -31.42 -6.67 -15.93
N LEU A 11 -31.61 -7.97 -16.20
CA LEU A 11 -32.78 -8.48 -16.93
C LEU A 11 -34.01 -8.62 -16.02
N ALA A 12 -33.79 -8.65 -14.71
CA ALA A 12 -34.82 -8.75 -13.67
C ALA A 12 -34.26 -8.28 -12.33
N ASP A 13 -35.14 -8.06 -11.35
CA ASP A 13 -34.74 -7.75 -9.98
C ASP A 13 -33.87 -8.86 -9.37
N ALA A 14 -32.91 -8.45 -8.54
CA ALA A 14 -32.04 -9.38 -7.85
C ALA A 14 -32.83 -10.25 -6.87
N ARG A 15 -32.75 -11.57 -7.04
CA ARG A 15 -33.33 -12.55 -6.13
C ARG A 15 -32.32 -12.92 -5.05
N ARG A 16 -32.70 -12.78 -3.77
CA ARG A 16 -31.92 -13.32 -2.65
C ARG A 16 -32.17 -14.83 -2.52
N LEU A 17 -31.12 -15.64 -2.62
CA LEU A 17 -31.21 -17.11 -2.50
C LEU A 17 -31.00 -17.59 -1.06
N SER A 18 -30.00 -17.04 -0.38
CA SER A 18 -29.71 -17.31 1.03
C SER A 18 -29.43 -16.02 1.79
N ALA A 19 -29.76 -16.02 3.09
CA ALA A 19 -29.44 -14.91 4.00
C ALA A 19 -28.15 -15.14 4.79
N THR A 20 -27.70 -16.39 4.90
CA THR A 20 -26.65 -16.81 5.85
C THR A 20 -25.53 -17.60 5.18
N ARG A 21 -25.68 -17.98 3.90
CA ARG A 21 -24.67 -18.73 3.15
C ARG A 21 -24.02 -17.87 2.06
N GLN A 22 -22.77 -18.17 1.75
CA GLN A 22 -21.98 -17.55 0.70
C GLN A 22 -21.79 -18.51 -0.47
N PRO A 23 -21.88 -18.04 -1.73
CA PRO A 23 -21.65 -18.87 -2.90
C PRO A 23 -20.18 -19.29 -2.99
N GLN A 24 -19.93 -20.57 -3.27
CA GLN A 24 -18.59 -21.12 -3.55
C GLN A 24 -18.35 -21.35 -5.04
N ALA A 25 -19.32 -21.94 -5.73
CA ALA A 25 -19.22 -22.29 -7.14
C ALA A 25 -20.60 -22.35 -7.79
N ILE A 26 -20.65 -22.15 -9.11
CA ILE A 26 -21.85 -22.35 -9.91
C ILE A 26 -21.48 -22.99 -11.24
N ALA A 27 -22.26 -23.99 -11.67
CA ALA A 27 -22.12 -24.61 -12.98
C ALA A 27 -23.44 -24.51 -13.75
N SER A 28 -23.37 -24.41 -15.08
CA SER A 28 -24.53 -24.48 -15.96
C SER A 28 -24.38 -25.65 -16.92
N ASN A 29 -25.44 -26.43 -17.11
CA ASN A 29 -25.51 -27.44 -18.18
C ASN A 29 -26.31 -26.94 -19.41
N GLY A 30 -26.63 -25.64 -19.46
CA GLY A 30 -27.45 -25.00 -20.50
C GLY A 30 -28.96 -25.02 -20.25
N ALA A 31 -29.46 -25.90 -19.38
CA ALA A 31 -30.88 -25.98 -19.01
C ALA A 31 -31.15 -25.53 -17.56
N THR A 32 -30.26 -25.92 -16.65
CA THR A 32 -30.31 -25.60 -15.22
C THR A 32 -28.97 -25.02 -14.75
N TYR A 33 -28.92 -24.59 -13.50
CA TYR A 33 -27.68 -24.28 -12.80
C TYR A 33 -27.55 -25.14 -11.55
N LEU A 34 -26.31 -25.47 -11.17
CA LEU A 34 -25.99 -26.09 -9.89
C LEU A 34 -25.15 -25.11 -9.07
N LEU A 35 -25.72 -24.61 -7.97
CA LEU A 35 -25.11 -23.64 -7.07
C LEU A 35 -24.62 -24.31 -5.79
N PHE A 36 -23.39 -24.02 -5.37
CA PHE A 36 -22.80 -24.48 -4.11
C PHE A 36 -22.67 -23.31 -3.13
N GLU A 37 -23.12 -23.48 -1.88
CA GLU A 37 -23.07 -22.45 -0.85
C GLU A 37 -22.53 -22.97 0.50
N SER A 38 -21.74 -22.17 1.21
CA SER A 38 -21.16 -22.46 2.54
C SER A 38 -21.66 -21.52 3.64
N PRO A 39 -21.65 -21.87 4.94
CA PRO A 39 -20.99 -23.01 5.59
C PRO A 39 -21.74 -24.35 5.44
N GLY A 40 -20.98 -25.45 5.45
CA GLY A 40 -21.49 -26.82 5.25
C GLY A 40 -22.06 -26.99 3.85
N VAL A 41 -21.17 -27.20 2.86
CA VAL A 41 -21.45 -27.04 1.42
C VAL A 41 -22.77 -27.68 1.01
N VAL A 42 -23.74 -26.82 0.66
CA VAL A 42 -25.06 -27.21 0.15
C VAL A 42 -25.09 -26.98 -1.35
N ALA A 43 -25.46 -28.01 -2.11
CA ALA A 43 -25.65 -27.92 -3.54
C ALA A 43 -27.15 -27.78 -3.87
N THR A 44 -27.53 -26.72 -4.57
CA THR A 44 -28.92 -26.44 -4.96
C THR A 44 -29.03 -26.37 -6.47
N LEU A 45 -29.92 -27.16 -7.04
CA LEU A 45 -30.30 -27.09 -8.45
C LEU A 45 -31.25 -25.90 -8.64
N LEU A 46 -30.93 -25.05 -9.61
CA LEU A 46 -31.74 -23.90 -10.00
C LEU A 46 -32.24 -24.08 -11.43
N ASP A 47 -33.41 -23.55 -11.74
CA ASP A 47 -33.87 -23.43 -13.12
C ASP A 47 -33.10 -22.35 -13.89
N ARG A 48 -33.42 -22.18 -15.18
CA ARG A 48 -32.78 -21.19 -16.05
C ARG A 48 -32.94 -19.74 -15.58
N ASP A 49 -34.01 -19.46 -14.83
CA ASP A 49 -34.31 -18.13 -14.29
C ASP A 49 -33.69 -17.91 -12.90
N GLY A 50 -33.12 -18.96 -12.31
CA GLY A 50 -32.46 -18.91 -11.01
C GLY A 50 -33.35 -19.27 -9.84
N ALA A 51 -34.53 -19.83 -10.07
CA ALA A 51 -35.37 -20.35 -9.00
C ALA A 51 -34.86 -21.70 -8.51
N PRO A 52 -34.81 -21.94 -7.19
CA PRO A 52 -34.42 -23.23 -6.64
C PRO A 52 -35.46 -24.28 -7.00
N LEU A 53 -34.98 -25.37 -7.60
CA LEU A 53 -35.76 -26.56 -7.94
C LEU A 53 -35.67 -27.60 -6.83
N THR A 54 -34.45 -27.96 -6.42
CA THR A 54 -34.22 -28.95 -5.36
C THR A 54 -32.82 -28.80 -4.75
N THR A 55 -32.63 -29.31 -3.54
CA THR A 55 -31.30 -29.49 -2.94
C THR A 55 -30.80 -30.89 -3.29
N ILE A 56 -29.51 -31.00 -3.64
CA ILE A 56 -28.90 -32.31 -3.91
C ILE A 56 -28.70 -33.03 -2.58
N ASP A 57 -29.24 -34.24 -2.48
CA ASP A 57 -29.08 -35.11 -1.31
C ASP A 57 -27.69 -35.78 -1.31
N ALA A 58 -26.67 -34.98 -1.05
CA ALA A 58 -25.28 -35.41 -1.02
C ALA A 58 -24.42 -34.47 -0.18
N THR A 59 -23.48 -35.05 0.58
CA THR A 59 -22.47 -34.27 1.30
C THR A 59 -21.32 -33.91 0.36
N PHE A 60 -21.01 -32.62 0.27
CA PHE A 60 -19.84 -32.07 -0.41
C PHE A 60 -18.89 -31.45 0.62
N GLY A 61 -17.59 -31.51 0.35
CA GLY A 61 -16.63 -30.64 1.00
C GLY A 61 -16.39 -29.37 0.17
N SER A 62 -15.23 -28.72 0.33
CA SER A 62 -14.90 -27.50 -0.42
C SER A 62 -14.79 -27.80 -1.91
N VAL A 63 -15.53 -27.06 -2.73
CA VAL A 63 -15.56 -27.27 -4.18
C VAL A 63 -14.31 -26.66 -4.81
N LEU A 64 -13.47 -27.47 -5.45
CA LEU A 64 -12.33 -27.00 -6.25
C LEU A 64 -12.77 -26.57 -7.65
N TRP A 65 -13.72 -27.29 -8.23
CA TRP A 65 -14.21 -27.02 -9.58
C TRP A 65 -15.61 -27.60 -9.80
N ALA A 66 -16.43 -26.89 -10.58
CA ALA A 66 -17.73 -27.39 -11.04
C ALA A 66 -17.97 -26.95 -12.49
N GLY A 67 -18.44 -27.88 -13.32
CA GLY A 67 -18.82 -27.63 -14.71
C GLY A 67 -19.83 -28.65 -15.21
N ALA A 68 -20.09 -28.67 -16.52
CA ALA A 68 -21.04 -29.60 -17.10
C ALA A 68 -20.63 -30.10 -18.48
N TYR A 69 -20.92 -31.37 -18.74
CA TYR A 69 -20.71 -32.05 -20.02
C TYR A 69 -21.91 -32.94 -20.32
N ASP A 70 -22.38 -32.91 -21.56
CA ASP A 70 -23.46 -33.78 -22.05
C ASP A 70 -24.71 -33.77 -21.15
N GLY A 71 -25.09 -32.58 -20.67
CA GLY A 71 -26.25 -32.35 -19.80
C GLY A 71 -26.07 -32.76 -18.33
N ARG A 72 -24.88 -33.26 -17.95
CA ARG A 72 -24.53 -33.68 -16.59
C ARG A 72 -23.58 -32.68 -15.95
N TYR A 73 -23.71 -32.48 -14.65
CA TYR A 73 -22.76 -31.73 -13.85
C TYR A 73 -21.60 -32.63 -13.43
N VAL A 74 -20.40 -32.05 -13.40
CA VAL A 74 -19.17 -32.67 -12.92
C VAL A 74 -18.58 -31.75 -11.87
N VAL A 75 -18.29 -32.31 -10.69
CA VAL A 75 -17.89 -31.54 -9.51
C VAL A 75 -16.70 -32.21 -8.86
N VAL A 76 -15.63 -31.45 -8.66
CA VAL A 76 -14.45 -31.87 -7.91
C VAL A 76 -14.46 -31.17 -6.56
N ASP A 77 -14.57 -31.94 -5.47
CA ASP A 77 -14.55 -31.43 -4.10
C ASP A 77 -13.44 -32.07 -3.26
N VAL A 78 -13.00 -31.37 -2.22
CA VAL A 78 -12.06 -31.87 -1.21
C VAL A 78 -12.71 -31.84 0.17
N PRO A 79 -12.31 -32.71 1.12
CA PRO A 79 -12.86 -32.70 2.47
C PRO A 79 -12.89 -31.30 3.13
N ALA A 80 -13.91 -31.02 3.93
CA ALA A 80 -14.08 -29.73 4.60
C ALA A 80 -12.92 -29.43 5.57
N GLY A 81 -12.55 -28.14 5.71
CA GLY A 81 -11.43 -27.69 6.55
C GLY A 81 -10.07 -27.68 5.84
N CYS A 82 -10.06 -27.69 4.52
CA CYS A 82 -8.86 -27.63 3.66
C CYS A 82 -8.19 -26.23 3.56
N ASP A 83 -8.36 -25.36 4.57
CA ASP A 83 -7.74 -24.04 4.61
C ASP A 83 -6.30 -24.17 5.16
N GLY A 84 -5.33 -24.47 4.28
CA GLY A 84 -3.90 -24.51 4.64
C GLY A 84 -3.29 -25.90 4.90
N GLY A 85 -3.83 -26.95 4.28
CA GLY A 85 -3.22 -28.29 4.26
C GLY A 85 -4.25 -29.42 4.36
N CYS A 86 -4.62 -29.99 3.22
CA CYS A 86 -5.62 -31.06 3.17
C CYS A 86 -5.09 -32.39 3.76
N LYS A 87 -5.96 -33.16 4.42
CA LYS A 87 -5.74 -34.58 4.76
C LYS A 87 -6.90 -35.41 4.23
N GLY A 88 -6.91 -35.68 2.92
CA GLY A 88 -7.87 -36.59 2.28
C GLY A 88 -7.93 -36.47 0.77
N ALA A 89 -8.37 -37.54 0.10
CA ALA A 89 -8.45 -37.60 -1.35
C ALA A 89 -9.53 -36.66 -1.91
N PRO A 90 -9.26 -35.90 -2.99
CA PRO A 90 -10.28 -35.23 -3.77
C PRO A 90 -11.33 -36.22 -4.28
N ARG A 91 -12.56 -35.76 -4.48
CA ARG A 91 -13.69 -36.56 -4.94
C ARG A 91 -14.24 -35.97 -6.23
N LEU A 92 -14.54 -36.85 -7.18
CA LEU A 92 -15.27 -36.52 -8.39
C LEU A 92 -16.72 -36.96 -8.23
N ASN A 93 -17.65 -36.05 -8.47
CA ASN A 93 -19.09 -36.32 -8.44
C ASN A 93 -19.68 -36.02 -9.81
N VAL A 94 -20.41 -36.97 -10.37
CA VAL A 94 -21.21 -36.77 -11.59
C VAL A 94 -22.68 -36.74 -11.20
N ILE A 95 -23.38 -35.69 -11.59
CA ILE A 95 -24.77 -35.43 -11.20
C ILE A 95 -25.58 -35.20 -12.46
N ASN A 96 -26.74 -35.84 -12.59
CA ASN A 96 -27.59 -35.64 -13.76
C ASN A 96 -28.30 -34.27 -13.71
N GLY A 97 -28.93 -33.87 -14.83
CA GLY A 97 -29.64 -32.60 -14.94
C GLY A 97 -30.85 -32.43 -13.99
N SER A 98 -31.35 -33.52 -13.39
CA SER A 98 -32.43 -33.50 -12.39
C SER A 98 -31.94 -33.49 -10.94
N GLY A 99 -30.62 -33.52 -10.71
CA GLY A 99 -30.01 -33.43 -9.38
C GLY A 99 -29.74 -34.78 -8.68
N SER A 100 -29.83 -35.92 -9.38
CA SER A 100 -29.43 -37.21 -8.83
C SER A 100 -27.92 -37.44 -9.04
N VAL A 101 -27.22 -37.84 -7.98
CA VAL A 101 -25.81 -38.24 -8.06
C VAL A 101 -25.71 -39.59 -8.77
N LEU A 102 -25.05 -39.61 -9.92
CA LEU A 102 -24.83 -40.80 -10.74
C LEU A 102 -23.59 -41.59 -10.30
N SER A 103 -22.53 -40.88 -9.95
CA SER A 103 -21.29 -41.49 -9.46
C SER A 103 -20.57 -40.56 -8.50
N ARG A 104 -19.82 -41.19 -7.59
CA ARG A 104 -18.90 -40.55 -6.68
C ARG A 104 -17.64 -41.39 -6.59
N VAL A 105 -16.52 -40.81 -7.02
CA VAL A 105 -15.25 -41.51 -7.14
C VAL A 105 -14.19 -40.77 -6.35
N SER A 106 -13.38 -41.51 -5.61
CA SER A 106 -12.19 -40.95 -4.94
C SER A 106 -11.08 -40.84 -5.96
N LEU A 107 -10.54 -39.64 -6.15
CA LEU A 107 -9.43 -39.40 -7.06
C LEU A 107 -8.09 -39.75 -6.37
N PRO A 108 -7.04 -40.04 -7.16
CA PRO A 108 -5.72 -40.36 -6.62
C PRO A 108 -5.22 -39.31 -5.62
N LEU A 109 -4.58 -39.76 -4.55
CA LEU A 109 -3.95 -38.90 -3.56
C LEU A 109 -2.80 -38.12 -4.20
N VAL A 110 -2.94 -36.80 -4.24
CA VAL A 110 -1.82 -35.88 -4.39
C VAL A 110 -1.15 -35.80 -3.01
N PRO A 111 0.16 -36.02 -2.83
CA PRO A 111 0.82 -35.84 -1.54
C PRO A 111 0.57 -34.41 -1.03
N LEU A 112 -0.25 -34.29 0.01
CA LEU A 112 -0.76 -33.01 0.48
C LEU A 112 0.26 -32.39 1.46
N HIS A 113 1.18 -31.59 0.94
CA HIS A 113 1.97 -30.64 1.73
C HIS A 113 1.59 -29.20 1.36
N ASN A 114 0.31 -29.00 1.04
CA ASN A 114 -0.08 -28.00 0.05
C ASN A 114 -0.33 -26.61 0.62
N GLU A 115 0.18 -25.61 -0.10
CA GLU A 115 -0.17 -24.20 0.05
C GLU A 115 -1.29 -23.81 -0.92
N SER A 116 -1.41 -24.47 -2.09
CA SER A 116 -2.48 -24.26 -3.08
C SER A 116 -2.91 -25.54 -3.81
N LEU A 117 -4.20 -25.62 -4.19
CA LEU A 117 -4.82 -26.70 -4.97
C LEU A 117 -5.75 -26.11 -6.04
N ALA A 118 -5.70 -26.66 -7.26
CA ALA A 118 -6.66 -26.35 -8.31
C ALA A 118 -7.06 -27.62 -9.09
N ALA A 119 -8.25 -27.61 -9.68
CA ALA A 119 -8.73 -28.71 -10.49
C ALA A 119 -9.53 -28.22 -11.70
N VAL A 120 -9.57 -29.03 -12.75
CA VAL A 120 -10.50 -28.85 -13.87
C VAL A 120 -10.86 -30.23 -14.43
N ALA A 121 -12.09 -30.40 -14.88
CA ALA A 121 -12.49 -31.58 -15.63
C ALA A 121 -12.73 -31.23 -17.10
N SER A 122 -12.26 -32.09 -18.00
CA SER A 122 -12.68 -32.18 -19.40
C SER A 122 -13.89 -33.13 -19.52
N ARG A 123 -14.19 -33.66 -20.71
CA ARG A 123 -15.33 -34.58 -20.89
C ARG A 123 -15.19 -35.90 -20.12
N ASP A 124 -13.96 -36.40 -20.00
CA ASP A 124 -13.65 -37.74 -19.49
C ASP A 124 -12.35 -37.80 -18.66
N ARG A 125 -11.70 -36.65 -18.40
CA ARG A 125 -10.48 -36.55 -17.58
C ARG A 125 -10.61 -35.44 -16.54
N VAL A 126 -9.98 -35.65 -15.40
CA VAL A 126 -9.80 -34.65 -14.34
C VAL A 126 -8.30 -34.41 -14.17
N VAL A 127 -7.92 -33.14 -14.11
CA VAL A 127 -6.56 -32.71 -13.76
C VAL A 127 -6.61 -31.99 -12.44
N ILE A 128 -5.68 -32.32 -11.55
CA ILE A 128 -5.48 -31.65 -10.26
C ILE A 128 -4.04 -31.17 -10.19
N THR A 129 -3.85 -29.89 -9.87
CA THR A 129 -2.55 -29.31 -9.59
C THR A 129 -2.42 -29.02 -8.09
N SER A 130 -1.19 -29.14 -7.59
CA SER A 130 -0.84 -28.81 -6.22
C SER A 130 0.49 -28.09 -6.17
N THR A 131 0.61 -27.11 -5.27
CA THR A 131 1.89 -26.51 -4.89
C THR A 131 2.18 -26.77 -3.44
N SER A 132 3.47 -26.91 -3.12
CA SER A 132 3.98 -27.02 -1.76
C SER A 132 5.34 -26.34 -1.68
N SER A 133 5.83 -26.12 -0.47
CA SER A 133 7.20 -25.65 -0.24
C SER A 133 8.29 -26.60 -0.75
N LEU A 134 7.94 -27.82 -1.21
CA LEU A 134 8.90 -28.82 -1.65
C LEU A 134 8.84 -29.10 -3.16
N ALA A 135 7.65 -29.04 -3.76
CA ALA A 135 7.44 -29.30 -5.19
C ALA A 135 6.04 -28.86 -5.65
N ASP A 136 5.95 -28.53 -6.94
CA ASP A 136 4.69 -28.39 -7.66
C ASP A 136 4.45 -29.61 -8.52
N SER A 137 3.21 -30.08 -8.54
CA SER A 137 2.87 -31.29 -9.27
C SER A 137 1.46 -31.28 -9.81
N PHE A 138 1.24 -32.11 -10.82
CA PHE A 138 -0.11 -32.42 -11.30
C PHE A 138 -0.32 -33.93 -11.38
N VAL A 139 -1.58 -34.32 -11.27
CA VAL A 139 -2.05 -35.68 -11.56
C VAL A 139 -3.23 -35.59 -12.52
N MET A 140 -3.34 -36.58 -13.41
CA MET A 140 -4.50 -36.75 -14.28
C MET A 140 -5.15 -38.10 -14.03
N ALA A 141 -6.48 -38.09 -13.87
CA ALA A 141 -7.29 -39.29 -13.70
C ALA A 141 -8.48 -39.30 -14.66
N ASP A 142 -9.01 -40.50 -14.92
CA ASP A 142 -10.31 -40.67 -15.57
C ASP A 142 -11.46 -40.54 -14.56
N TYR A 143 -12.69 -40.73 -15.02
CA TYR A 143 -13.89 -40.56 -14.19
C TYR A 143 -14.16 -41.77 -13.29
N GLU A 144 -13.50 -42.89 -13.57
CA GLU A 144 -13.46 -44.10 -12.78
C GLU A 144 -12.39 -44.03 -11.66
N GLY A 145 -11.53 -43.00 -11.70
CA GLY A 145 -10.50 -42.73 -10.70
C GLY A 145 -9.16 -43.38 -11.01
N HIS A 146 -9.00 -43.99 -12.18
CA HIS A 146 -7.71 -44.52 -12.61
C HIS A 146 -6.77 -43.40 -13.02
N VAL A 147 -5.52 -43.52 -12.60
CA VAL A 147 -4.45 -42.59 -12.94
C VAL A 147 -4.09 -42.73 -14.42
N VAL A 148 -4.31 -41.67 -15.20
CA VAL A 148 -3.89 -41.59 -16.62
C VAL A 148 -2.48 -41.04 -16.75
N ARG A 149 -2.11 -40.10 -15.87
CA ARG A 149 -0.72 -39.65 -15.67
C ARG A 149 -0.41 -39.63 -14.18
N PRO A 150 0.72 -40.23 -13.76
CA PRO A 150 1.14 -40.20 -12.37
C PRO A 150 1.47 -38.77 -11.95
N LEU A 151 1.75 -38.57 -10.67
CA LEU A 151 2.20 -37.30 -10.14
C LEU A 151 3.48 -36.86 -10.86
N LEU A 152 3.41 -35.80 -11.65
CA LEU A 152 4.52 -35.27 -12.43
C LEU A 152 4.84 -33.83 -11.97
N PRO A 153 6.13 -33.43 -11.96
CA PRO A 153 6.52 -32.08 -11.58
C PRO A 153 5.98 -31.06 -12.59
N LEU A 154 5.41 -29.96 -12.09
CA LEU A 154 4.98 -28.81 -12.88
C LEU A 154 6.13 -27.84 -13.16
N SER A 155 7.05 -27.71 -12.21
CA SER A 155 8.23 -26.85 -12.27
C SER A 155 9.47 -27.58 -11.71
N PHE A 156 10.66 -27.16 -12.13
CA PHE A 156 11.95 -27.60 -11.57
C PHE A 156 12.63 -26.50 -10.75
N GLU A 157 11.99 -25.34 -10.63
CA GLU A 157 12.51 -24.17 -9.90
C GLU A 157 11.89 -24.12 -8.52
N SER A 158 12.68 -23.74 -7.54
CA SER A 158 12.27 -23.76 -6.14
C SER A 158 11.30 -22.61 -5.85
N HIS A 159 10.02 -22.97 -5.66
CA HIS A 159 8.95 -22.26 -4.93
C HIS A 159 8.06 -21.25 -5.71
N PRO A 160 7.04 -21.71 -6.46
CA PRO A 160 5.84 -20.94 -6.73
C PRO A 160 4.73 -21.24 -5.70
N ASP A 161 4.19 -20.19 -5.10
CA ASP A 161 3.17 -20.32 -4.03
C ASP A 161 1.76 -20.63 -4.58
N GLN A 162 1.52 -20.56 -5.90
CA GLN A 162 0.21 -20.82 -6.50
C GLN A 162 0.28 -21.66 -7.79
N SER A 163 -0.73 -22.51 -7.99
CA SER A 163 -0.98 -23.22 -9.25
C SER A 163 -2.42 -23.06 -9.71
N GLY A 164 -2.63 -23.26 -11.02
CA GLY A 164 -3.94 -23.30 -11.63
C GLY A 164 -3.98 -24.29 -12.79
N VAL A 165 -5.18 -24.70 -13.16
CA VAL A 165 -5.39 -25.50 -14.37
C VAL A 165 -6.71 -25.14 -15.02
N GLN A 166 -6.72 -25.06 -16.35
CA GLN A 166 -7.88 -24.73 -17.17
C GLN A 166 -8.02 -25.67 -18.36
N TRP A 167 -9.23 -25.73 -18.93
CA TRP A 167 -9.57 -26.54 -20.09
C TRP A 167 -10.29 -25.67 -21.13
N ASP A 168 -9.76 -25.61 -22.36
CA ASP A 168 -10.35 -24.78 -23.41
C ASP A 168 -11.31 -25.55 -24.35
N GLY A 169 -11.47 -26.85 -24.15
CA GLY A 169 -12.21 -27.74 -25.06
C GLY A 169 -11.30 -28.63 -25.91
N ARG A 170 -10.00 -28.34 -26.00
CA ARG A 170 -9.00 -29.11 -26.75
C ARG A 170 -7.79 -29.50 -25.91
N ASP A 171 -7.20 -28.55 -25.19
CA ASP A 171 -5.99 -28.72 -24.40
C ASP A 171 -6.21 -28.20 -22.97
N PHE A 172 -5.39 -28.69 -22.04
CA PHE A 172 -5.26 -28.12 -20.70
C PHE A 172 -4.18 -27.03 -20.69
N LEU A 173 -4.37 -26.01 -19.85
CA LEU A 173 -3.35 -25.02 -19.51
C LEU A 173 -3.00 -25.15 -18.04
N LEU A 174 -1.76 -25.56 -17.75
CA LEU A 174 -1.20 -25.64 -16.40
C LEU A 174 -0.52 -24.31 -16.10
N THR A 175 -0.86 -23.65 -15.00
CA THR A 175 -0.26 -22.37 -14.57
C THR A 175 0.42 -22.49 -13.22
N TYR A 176 1.53 -21.79 -13.05
CA TYR A 176 2.28 -21.76 -11.78
C TYR A 176 3.08 -20.46 -11.65
N GLY A 177 3.22 -19.94 -10.43
CA GLY A 177 3.95 -18.72 -10.14
C GLY A 177 3.85 -18.31 -8.66
N PRO A 178 4.63 -17.32 -8.20
CA PRO A 178 4.60 -16.90 -6.80
C PRO A 178 3.35 -16.09 -6.44
N THR A 179 3.04 -16.03 -5.14
CA THR A 179 1.94 -15.21 -4.60
C THR A 179 2.24 -13.71 -4.65
N TYR A 180 3.51 -13.31 -4.75
CA TYR A 180 3.92 -11.91 -4.61
C TYR A 180 3.89 -11.15 -5.93
N SER A 181 3.28 -9.96 -5.91
CA SER A 181 3.34 -9.00 -7.01
C SER A 181 4.65 -8.22 -6.96
N GLY A 182 5.54 -8.51 -7.92
CA GLY A 182 6.80 -7.80 -8.13
C GLY A 182 7.22 -7.91 -9.59
N ALA A 183 7.91 -6.91 -10.13
CA ALA A 183 8.23 -6.81 -11.56
C ALA A 183 9.13 -7.94 -12.10
N GLU A 184 9.67 -8.80 -11.24
CA GLU A 184 10.61 -9.87 -11.60
C GLU A 184 10.02 -11.28 -11.54
N TYR A 185 8.77 -11.46 -11.07
CA TYR A 185 8.15 -12.78 -11.00
C TYR A 185 6.76 -12.78 -11.63
N GLY A 186 6.59 -13.58 -12.69
CA GLY A 186 5.32 -13.74 -13.39
C GLY A 186 4.73 -15.14 -13.24
N VAL A 187 3.48 -15.29 -13.65
CA VAL A 187 2.82 -16.58 -13.81
C VAL A 187 3.24 -17.20 -15.12
N PHE A 188 3.82 -18.39 -15.03
CA PHE A 188 4.16 -19.20 -16.19
C PHE A 188 3.04 -20.17 -16.49
N ALA A 189 2.96 -20.56 -17.76
CA ALA A 189 2.02 -21.56 -18.20
C ALA A 189 2.67 -22.58 -19.14
N ARG A 190 2.10 -23.78 -19.16
CA ARG A 190 2.44 -24.83 -20.12
C ARG A 190 1.18 -25.56 -20.55
N ARG A 191 1.09 -25.86 -21.84
CA ARG A 191 -0.04 -26.61 -22.40
C ARG A 191 0.14 -28.10 -22.15
N MET A 192 -0.97 -28.82 -22.06
CA MET A 192 -1.00 -30.27 -21.92
C MET A 192 -2.15 -30.85 -22.75
N ALA A 193 -1.87 -31.87 -23.54
CA ALA A 193 -2.86 -32.56 -24.35
C ALA A 193 -3.84 -33.36 -23.46
N PRO A 194 -5.02 -33.76 -24.00
CA PRO A 194 -6.01 -34.56 -23.26
C PRO A 194 -5.50 -35.92 -22.76
N ASN A 195 -4.49 -36.47 -23.42
CA ASN A 195 -3.83 -37.70 -23.00
C ASN A 195 -2.82 -37.48 -21.88
N GLY A 196 -2.54 -36.23 -21.50
CA GLY A 196 -1.60 -35.84 -20.46
C GLY A 196 -0.17 -35.56 -20.94
N ASP A 197 0.07 -35.51 -22.25
CA ASP A 197 1.38 -35.12 -22.79
C ASP A 197 1.58 -33.61 -22.72
N LEU A 198 2.71 -33.17 -22.19
CA LEU A 198 3.06 -31.74 -22.16
C LEU A 198 3.37 -31.24 -23.57
N LEU A 199 2.74 -30.14 -23.95
CA LEU A 199 2.84 -29.55 -25.28
C LEU A 199 3.70 -28.28 -25.23
N GLY A 200 4.75 -28.25 -26.07
CA GLY A 200 5.65 -27.11 -26.18
C GLY A 200 6.42 -26.78 -24.91
N ASP A 201 7.07 -25.62 -24.92
CA ASP A 201 7.80 -25.06 -23.79
C ASP A 201 6.90 -24.22 -22.88
N ARG A 202 7.38 -23.96 -21.65
CA ARG A 202 6.72 -23.01 -20.75
C ARG A 202 6.82 -21.59 -21.32
N PHE A 203 5.83 -20.76 -21.05
CA PHE A 203 5.82 -19.35 -21.45
C PHE A 203 5.30 -18.47 -20.31
N LEU A 204 5.73 -17.20 -20.28
CA LEU A 204 5.18 -16.19 -19.37
C LEU A 204 3.75 -15.86 -19.80
N LEU A 205 2.78 -16.14 -18.93
CA LEU A 205 1.36 -15.94 -19.22
C LEU A 205 0.86 -14.57 -18.77
N ALA A 206 1.17 -14.19 -17.52
CA ALA A 206 0.68 -12.97 -16.90
C ALA A 206 1.57 -12.56 -15.71
N SER A 207 1.35 -11.36 -15.18
CA SER A 207 2.02 -10.88 -13.97
C SER A 207 1.44 -11.45 -12.66
N THR A 208 0.21 -11.96 -12.70
CA THR A 208 -0.52 -12.55 -11.57
C THR A 208 -1.43 -13.67 -12.09
N LEU A 209 -1.93 -14.53 -11.21
CA LEU A 209 -2.81 -15.64 -11.63
C LEU A 209 -4.07 -15.07 -12.31
N PRO A 210 -4.29 -15.38 -13.60
CA PRO A 210 -5.46 -14.89 -14.30
C PRO A 210 -6.74 -15.65 -13.91
N LEU A 211 -7.86 -14.96 -13.97
CA LEU A 211 -9.19 -15.54 -14.04
C LEU A 211 -9.52 -15.86 -15.50
N PHE A 212 -10.21 -16.98 -15.71
CA PHE A 212 -10.67 -17.41 -17.03
C PHE A 212 -12.19 -17.50 -17.08
N ALA A 213 -12.74 -17.09 -18.21
CA ALA A 213 -14.10 -17.40 -18.61
C ALA A 213 -14.09 -17.97 -20.04
N SER A 214 -14.99 -18.90 -20.33
CA SER A 214 -15.07 -19.55 -21.64
C SER A 214 -16.51 -19.48 -22.15
N ASN A 215 -16.66 -19.22 -23.45
CA ASN A 215 -17.93 -19.43 -24.15
C ASN A 215 -17.91 -20.68 -25.04
N VAL A 216 -17.01 -21.63 -24.73
CA VAL A 216 -16.69 -22.85 -25.51
C VAL A 216 -15.87 -22.58 -26.78
N THR A 217 -16.04 -21.43 -27.42
CA THR A 217 -15.31 -21.08 -28.66
C THR A 217 -14.14 -20.13 -28.46
N LYS A 218 -14.13 -19.41 -27.33
CA LYS A 218 -13.10 -18.44 -26.96
C LYS A 218 -12.91 -18.47 -25.44
N GLN A 219 -11.68 -18.19 -25.05
CA GLN A 219 -11.24 -17.92 -23.68
C GLN A 219 -11.12 -16.42 -23.48
N LEU A 220 -11.72 -15.89 -22.41
CA LEU A 220 -11.42 -14.56 -21.88
C LEU A 220 -10.57 -14.74 -20.63
N MET A 221 -9.36 -14.19 -20.68
CA MET A 221 -8.40 -14.17 -19.59
C MET A 221 -8.34 -12.76 -19.01
N ILE A 222 -8.46 -12.61 -17.70
CA ILE A 222 -8.37 -11.31 -16.99
C ILE A 222 -7.39 -11.46 -15.83
N TRP A 223 -6.47 -10.52 -15.67
CA TRP A 223 -5.53 -10.50 -14.54
C TRP A 223 -5.29 -9.08 -14.06
N SER A 224 -4.89 -8.96 -12.80
CA SER A 224 -4.64 -7.68 -12.15
C SER A 224 -3.27 -7.66 -11.52
N ALA A 225 -2.46 -6.66 -11.85
CA ALA A 225 -1.28 -6.30 -11.05
C ALA A 225 -1.53 -4.93 -10.40
N ARG A 226 -1.11 -3.85 -11.07
CA ARG A 226 -1.54 -2.47 -10.75
C ARG A 226 -2.73 -2.03 -11.60
N ASP A 227 -2.71 -2.46 -12.85
CA ASP A 227 -3.77 -2.26 -13.80
C ASP A 227 -4.51 -3.59 -14.02
N VAL A 228 -5.71 -3.49 -14.57
CA VAL A 228 -6.50 -4.63 -15.00
C VAL A 228 -6.27 -4.83 -16.49
N PHE A 229 -5.80 -6.03 -16.83
CA PHE A 229 -5.57 -6.44 -18.19
C PHE A 229 -6.53 -7.58 -18.54
N GLY A 230 -6.82 -7.72 -19.82
CA GLY A 230 -7.44 -8.93 -20.31
C GLY A 230 -7.14 -9.22 -21.76
N ARG A 231 -7.46 -10.45 -22.15
CA ARG A 231 -7.21 -10.96 -23.49
C ARG A 231 -8.25 -12.01 -23.85
N ALA A 232 -8.81 -11.88 -25.04
CA ALA A 232 -9.55 -12.96 -25.67
C ALA A 232 -8.60 -13.82 -26.51
N ALA A 233 -8.78 -15.14 -26.46
CA ALA A 233 -8.03 -16.11 -27.25
C ALA A 233 -8.97 -17.20 -27.77
N ASP A 234 -8.68 -17.76 -28.93
CA ASP A 234 -9.51 -18.84 -29.49
C ASP A 234 -9.26 -20.15 -28.76
N ASP A 235 -7.99 -20.42 -28.44
CA ASP A 235 -7.54 -21.60 -27.69
C ASP A 235 -6.22 -21.29 -26.95
N PHE A 236 -5.75 -22.22 -26.13
CA PHE A 236 -4.48 -22.07 -25.43
C PHE A 236 -3.26 -22.11 -26.35
N ALA A 237 -3.37 -22.65 -27.57
CA ALA A 237 -2.28 -22.57 -28.55
C ALA A 237 -2.07 -21.13 -29.03
N SER A 238 -3.14 -20.39 -29.29
CA SER A 238 -3.10 -18.98 -29.65
C SER A 238 -2.50 -18.11 -28.53
N LEU A 239 -2.81 -18.43 -27.26
CA LEU A 239 -2.12 -17.81 -26.11
C LEU A 239 -0.61 -18.08 -26.13
N ALA A 240 -0.20 -19.33 -26.31
CA ALA A 240 1.21 -19.73 -26.31
C ALA A 240 2.02 -19.11 -27.47
N ASN A 241 1.38 -18.85 -28.62
CA ASN A 241 2.04 -18.26 -29.78
C ASN A 241 2.26 -16.74 -29.66
N ALA A 242 1.50 -16.06 -28.81
CA ALA A 242 1.62 -14.63 -28.60
C ALA A 242 1.49 -14.27 -27.11
N PRO A 243 2.38 -14.77 -26.24
CA PRO A 243 2.21 -14.71 -24.78
C PRO A 243 2.28 -13.29 -24.20
N GLN A 244 2.81 -12.33 -24.95
CA GLN A 244 2.96 -10.93 -24.53
C GLN A 244 1.78 -10.03 -24.91
N GLU A 245 0.83 -10.52 -25.72
CA GLU A 245 -0.34 -9.72 -26.06
C GLU A 245 -1.23 -9.53 -24.83
N SER A 246 -1.63 -8.28 -24.59
CA SER A 246 -2.56 -7.92 -23.53
C SER A 246 -3.34 -6.68 -23.93
N ASN A 247 -4.60 -6.59 -23.50
CA ASN A 247 -5.37 -5.35 -23.61
C ASN A 247 -5.51 -4.74 -22.22
N LEU A 248 -5.14 -3.48 -22.09
CA LEU A 248 -5.43 -2.70 -20.89
C LEU A 248 -6.95 -2.48 -20.80
N ILE A 249 -7.58 -3.04 -19.77
CA ILE A 249 -9.01 -2.84 -19.50
C ILE A 249 -9.20 -1.59 -18.65
N SER A 250 -8.39 -1.45 -17.60
CA SER A 250 -8.44 -0.31 -16.69
C SER A 250 -7.06 -0.05 -16.12
N SER A 251 -6.62 1.21 -16.14
CA SER A 251 -5.39 1.62 -15.49
C SER A 251 -5.65 2.50 -14.28
N SER A 252 -4.91 2.26 -13.20
CA SER A 252 -4.84 3.15 -12.05
C SER A 252 -3.42 3.70 -11.96
N PRO A 253 -3.23 5.02 -12.06
CA PRO A 253 -1.91 5.59 -11.86
C PRO A 253 -1.41 5.29 -10.43
N ALA A 254 -0.10 5.38 -10.20
CA ALA A 254 0.42 5.15 -8.86
C ALA A 254 -0.20 6.15 -7.86
N ALA A 255 -0.65 5.62 -6.72
CA ALA A 255 -1.18 6.43 -5.64
C ALA A 255 -0.03 7.20 -4.96
N GLN A 256 -0.29 8.42 -4.54
CA GLN A 256 0.72 9.36 -4.06
C GLN A 256 0.53 9.60 -2.56
N TYR A 257 1.61 9.49 -1.78
CA TYR A 257 1.62 9.56 -0.32
C TYR A 257 2.79 10.42 0.18
N ASP A 258 2.72 10.87 1.42
CA ASP A 258 3.75 11.60 2.15
C ASP A 258 4.22 12.85 1.37
N VAL A 259 3.31 13.81 1.20
CA VAL A 259 3.56 14.99 0.34
C VAL A 259 4.37 16.05 1.08
N HIS A 260 5.55 16.36 0.54
CA HIS A 260 6.49 17.33 1.07
C HIS A 260 6.72 18.49 0.10
N VAL A 261 6.67 19.73 0.60
CA VAL A 261 6.81 20.95 -0.23
C VAL A 261 7.99 21.84 0.19
N ALA A 262 8.74 22.36 -0.79
CA ALA A 262 9.71 23.45 -0.62
C ALA A 262 9.89 24.25 -1.92
N GLY A 263 9.89 25.58 -1.82
CA GLY A 263 9.74 26.46 -2.99
C GLY A 263 8.55 26.05 -3.86
N ASN A 264 8.82 25.80 -5.14
CA ASN A 264 7.83 25.32 -6.12
C ASN A 264 7.92 23.80 -6.36
N LEU A 265 8.75 23.09 -5.60
CA LEU A 265 8.90 21.63 -5.70
C LEU A 265 8.01 20.96 -4.65
N ALA A 266 7.08 20.13 -5.12
CA ALA A 266 6.37 19.16 -4.31
C ALA A 266 6.93 17.77 -4.60
N VAL A 267 7.20 16.97 -3.57
CA VAL A 267 7.65 15.58 -3.68
C VAL A 267 6.74 14.66 -2.88
N TRP A 268 6.63 13.42 -3.32
CA TRP A 268 5.83 12.39 -2.67
C TRP A 268 6.39 11.01 -2.97
N ARG A 269 5.89 10.03 -2.23
CA ARG A 269 6.11 8.61 -2.46
C ARG A 269 4.96 8.05 -3.28
N ASP A 270 5.28 7.42 -4.40
CA ASP A 270 4.33 6.66 -5.18
C ASP A 270 4.09 5.26 -4.55
N SER A 271 2.94 4.65 -4.81
CA SER A 271 2.58 3.31 -4.32
C SER A 271 3.52 2.19 -4.77
N ASN A 272 4.32 2.44 -5.83
CA ASN A 272 5.39 1.55 -6.28
C ASN A 272 6.73 1.75 -5.54
N GLY A 273 6.76 2.61 -4.54
CA GLY A 273 7.94 2.94 -3.75
C GLY A 273 8.89 3.95 -4.40
N ALA A 274 8.57 4.53 -5.56
CA ALA A 274 9.38 5.62 -6.10
C ALA A 274 9.18 6.90 -5.28
N ILE A 275 10.22 7.73 -5.17
CA ILE A 275 10.06 9.14 -4.77
C ILE A 275 10.05 9.95 -6.06
N THR A 276 9.00 10.71 -6.27
CA THR A 276 8.81 11.58 -7.44
C THR A 276 8.29 12.93 -6.97
N GLY A 277 8.12 13.87 -7.89
CA GLY A 277 7.58 15.18 -7.58
C GLY A 277 7.16 15.96 -8.80
N THR A 278 6.72 17.19 -8.57
CA THR A 278 6.50 18.19 -9.61
C THR A 278 7.17 19.49 -9.26
N LEU A 279 7.75 20.13 -10.26
CA LEU A 279 8.28 21.49 -10.19
C LEU A 279 7.56 22.34 -11.21
N ASN A 280 6.80 23.35 -10.74
CA ASN A 280 5.95 24.17 -11.59
C ASN A 280 5.01 23.34 -12.49
N GLY A 281 4.50 22.22 -11.96
CA GLY A 281 3.61 21.29 -12.69
C GLY A 281 4.32 20.26 -13.57
N ASN A 282 5.63 20.38 -13.81
CA ASN A 282 6.39 19.40 -14.59
C ASN A 282 6.91 18.27 -13.70
N ALA A 283 6.86 17.03 -14.20
CA ALA A 283 7.31 15.86 -13.44
C ALA A 283 8.83 15.89 -13.16
N VAL A 284 9.22 15.55 -11.94
CA VAL A 284 10.60 15.48 -11.47
C VAL A 284 10.86 14.08 -10.89
N PRO A 285 11.51 13.18 -11.64
CA PRO A 285 11.76 11.81 -11.17
C PRO A 285 12.96 11.78 -10.20
N ILE A 286 12.72 11.97 -8.90
CA ILE A 286 13.78 12.00 -7.88
C ILE A 286 14.54 10.68 -7.82
N THR A 287 13.83 9.55 -7.70
CA THR A 287 14.42 8.21 -7.77
C THR A 287 13.40 7.19 -8.27
N ARG A 288 13.82 6.36 -9.22
CA ARG A 288 12.96 5.39 -9.88
C ARG A 288 13.16 4.02 -9.23
N LEU A 289 12.12 3.56 -8.55
CA LEU A 289 11.95 2.21 -8.00
C LEU A 289 12.77 1.87 -6.75
N GLY A 290 12.06 1.26 -5.81
CA GLY A 290 12.56 0.68 -4.57
C GLY A 290 11.35 0.44 -3.68
N CYS A 291 10.88 -0.79 -3.57
CA CYS A 291 9.69 -1.15 -2.76
C CYS A 291 9.83 -0.84 -1.25
N CYS A 292 10.96 -0.23 -0.87
CA CYS A 292 11.39 0.04 0.48
C CYS A 292 11.73 1.53 0.70
N LEU A 293 11.45 2.43 -0.25
CA LEU A 293 11.64 3.87 -0.02
C LEU A 293 10.43 4.45 0.72
N SER A 294 10.70 5.31 1.70
CA SER A 294 9.65 5.96 2.49
C SER A 294 10.07 7.33 3.00
N HIS A 295 9.09 8.10 3.47
CA HIS A 295 9.31 9.32 4.24
C HIS A 295 10.23 10.34 3.54
N PRO A 296 9.83 10.89 2.38
CA PRO A 296 10.59 11.98 1.79
C PRO A 296 10.59 13.21 2.70
N ALA A 297 11.66 13.98 2.64
CA ALA A 297 11.78 15.30 3.26
C ALA A 297 12.54 16.21 2.31
N ILE A 298 12.20 17.49 2.30
CA ILE A 298 12.73 18.45 1.33
C ILE A 298 13.06 19.77 1.99
N ALA A 299 14.15 20.40 1.53
CA ALA A 299 14.43 21.81 1.80
C ALA A 299 14.94 22.51 0.54
N MET A 300 14.78 23.82 0.50
CA MET A 300 15.29 24.69 -0.56
C MET A 300 16.57 25.39 -0.09
N GLY A 301 17.66 25.21 -0.83
CA GLY A 301 18.94 25.86 -0.61
C GLY A 301 19.09 27.12 -1.47
N LYS A 302 20.34 27.54 -1.69
CA LYS A 302 20.64 28.72 -2.54
C LYS A 302 20.71 28.38 -4.02
N LYS A 303 21.16 27.18 -4.37
CA LYS A 303 21.33 26.78 -5.79
C LYS A 303 20.40 25.64 -6.23
N ASN A 304 19.87 24.88 -5.28
CA ASN A 304 19.06 23.69 -5.56
C ASN A 304 18.16 23.34 -4.36
N TYR A 305 17.38 22.27 -4.52
CA TYR A 305 16.69 21.57 -3.43
C TYR A 305 17.51 20.36 -3.01
N LEU A 306 17.39 19.94 -1.75
CA LEU A 306 17.79 18.61 -1.30
C LEU A 306 16.55 17.82 -0.93
N VAL A 307 16.37 16.66 -1.56
CA VAL A 307 15.33 15.69 -1.23
C VAL A 307 16.00 14.51 -0.53
N ALA A 308 15.66 14.27 0.72
CA ALA A 308 16.13 13.13 1.51
C ALA A 308 14.99 12.12 1.72
N TRP A 309 15.32 10.85 1.87
CA TRP A 309 14.34 9.78 2.13
C TRP A 309 14.97 8.62 2.89
N ARG A 310 14.10 7.78 3.47
CA ARG A 310 14.50 6.51 4.09
C ARG A 310 14.50 5.40 3.05
N LEU A 311 15.55 4.59 3.06
CA LEU A 311 15.58 3.27 2.43
C LEU A 311 15.46 2.22 3.55
N GLN A 312 14.36 1.48 3.58
CA GLN A 312 14.12 0.41 4.55
C GLN A 312 15.02 -0.80 4.24
N SER A 313 15.50 -1.48 5.30
CA SER A 313 16.26 -2.72 5.18
C SER A 313 15.39 -3.82 4.57
N SER A 314 15.88 -4.47 3.52
CA SER A 314 15.26 -5.67 2.96
C SER A 314 16.33 -6.75 2.75
N PRO A 315 16.29 -7.87 3.48
CA PRO A 315 17.21 -8.99 3.28
C PRO A 315 17.17 -9.55 1.86
N ALA A 316 16.04 -9.38 1.15
CA ALA A 316 15.86 -9.82 -0.22
C ALA A 316 16.54 -8.90 -1.25
N LEU A 317 16.73 -7.61 -0.92
CA LEU A 317 17.37 -6.64 -1.82
C LEU A 317 18.84 -6.44 -1.52
N ASP A 318 19.28 -6.68 -0.28
CA ASP A 318 20.67 -6.52 0.10
C ASP A 318 21.05 -7.46 1.27
N PRO A 319 21.45 -8.71 0.98
CA PRO A 319 21.78 -9.72 1.99
C PRO A 319 22.90 -9.32 2.96
N GLY A 320 23.67 -8.26 2.64
CA GLY A 320 24.76 -7.75 3.44
C GLY A 320 24.38 -6.68 4.48
N PHE A 321 23.13 -6.20 4.53
CA PHE A 321 22.77 -5.03 5.36
C PHE A 321 21.49 -5.22 6.17
N ALA A 322 21.63 -5.19 7.49
CA ALA A 322 20.54 -5.38 8.45
C ALA A 322 19.80 -4.09 8.85
N TYR A 323 20.16 -2.92 8.31
CA TYR A 323 19.67 -1.63 8.81
C TYR A 323 19.20 -0.69 7.69
N ALA A 324 18.19 0.13 8.00
CA ALA A 324 17.71 1.19 7.12
C ALA A 324 18.79 2.25 6.86
N ARG A 325 18.66 3.04 5.78
CA ARG A 325 19.56 4.16 5.45
C ARG A 325 18.80 5.45 5.24
N VAL A 326 19.50 6.58 5.37
CA VAL A 326 19.02 7.88 4.89
C VAL A 326 19.82 8.24 3.66
N LEU A 327 19.11 8.47 2.56
CA LEU A 327 19.66 8.84 1.27
C LEU A 327 19.15 10.22 0.86
N ALA A 328 19.87 10.89 -0.03
CA ALA A 328 19.40 12.14 -0.62
C ALA A 328 19.88 12.34 -2.06
N ARG A 329 19.17 13.21 -2.77
CA ARG A 329 19.56 13.75 -4.08
C ARG A 329 19.26 15.24 -4.13
N ARG A 330 20.12 16.00 -4.81
CA ARG A 330 19.86 17.38 -5.14
C ARG A 330 19.07 17.51 -6.43
N VAL A 331 18.21 18.53 -6.47
CA VAL A 331 17.39 18.87 -7.63
C VAL A 331 17.60 20.34 -7.94
N ALA A 332 18.06 20.67 -9.15
CA ALA A 332 18.18 22.05 -9.60
C ALA A 332 16.81 22.74 -9.72
N PHE A 333 16.81 24.07 -9.75
CA PHE A 333 15.58 24.87 -9.90
C PHE A 333 14.90 24.75 -11.27
N ASP A 334 15.50 24.04 -12.22
CA ASP A 334 14.88 23.65 -13.49
C ASP A 334 14.28 22.22 -13.47
N GLY A 335 14.43 21.49 -12.35
CA GLY A 335 13.93 20.13 -12.18
C GLY A 335 14.97 19.05 -12.48
N THR A 336 16.18 19.41 -12.88
CA THR A 336 17.26 18.45 -13.14
C THR A 336 17.74 17.81 -11.83
N VAL A 337 17.71 16.48 -11.75
CA VAL A 337 18.32 15.74 -10.64
C VAL A 337 19.84 15.75 -10.83
N LEU A 338 20.56 16.38 -9.90
CA LEU A 338 21.99 16.65 -10.02
C LEU A 338 22.87 15.46 -9.64
N ASP A 339 22.38 14.59 -8.76
CA ASP A 339 23.14 13.45 -8.25
C ASP A 339 22.65 12.14 -8.91
N SER A 340 23.45 11.60 -9.84
CA SER A 340 23.14 10.33 -10.51
C SER A 340 23.12 9.15 -9.54
N THR A 341 23.97 9.18 -8.53
CA THR A 341 24.00 8.23 -7.40
C THR A 341 23.50 8.94 -6.14
N PRO A 342 22.55 8.38 -5.37
CA PRO A 342 22.11 9.01 -4.12
C PRO A 342 23.27 9.20 -3.13
N LEU A 343 23.28 10.36 -2.47
CA LEU A 343 24.17 10.65 -1.35
C LEU A 343 23.75 9.80 -0.15
N VAL A 344 24.68 9.08 0.47
CA VAL A 344 24.42 8.26 1.65
C VAL A 344 24.69 9.10 2.90
N LEU A 345 23.63 9.49 3.60
CA LEU A 345 23.70 10.42 4.74
C LEU A 345 23.77 9.71 6.10
N ALA A 346 23.24 8.49 6.18
CA ALA A 346 23.38 7.62 7.34
C ALA A 346 23.35 6.13 6.91
N THR A 347 24.29 5.33 7.44
CA THR A 347 24.49 3.90 7.09
C THR A 347 24.02 2.93 8.17
N SER A 348 23.82 3.40 9.40
CA SER A 348 23.14 2.70 10.48
C SER A 348 21.90 3.52 10.84
N GLY A 349 20.85 3.38 10.03
CA GLY A 349 19.78 4.36 9.94
C GLY A 349 18.54 4.12 10.80
N PRO A 350 17.55 5.01 10.66
CA PRO A 350 16.55 5.36 11.67
C PRO A 350 15.57 4.24 12.03
N THR A 351 14.91 4.43 13.18
CA THR A 351 13.64 3.75 13.50
C THR A 351 12.57 4.13 12.47
N ASP A 352 11.29 3.85 12.68
CA ASP A 352 10.23 4.16 11.71
C ASP A 352 9.95 5.66 11.44
N ASP A 353 10.88 6.54 11.80
CA ASP A 353 10.74 7.98 11.66
C ASP A 353 11.29 8.53 10.34
N ALA A 354 10.68 9.63 9.92
CA ALA A 354 11.13 10.39 8.76
C ALA A 354 12.44 11.12 9.05
N PRO A 355 13.37 11.20 8.07
CA PRO A 355 14.42 12.21 8.12
C PRO A 355 13.77 13.59 8.06
N ALA A 356 14.48 14.61 8.55
CA ALA A 356 14.09 16.00 8.38
C ALA A 356 15.25 16.80 7.80
N VAL A 357 14.92 17.78 6.96
CA VAL A 357 15.89 18.58 6.21
C VAL A 357 15.59 20.05 6.44
N THR A 358 16.62 20.84 6.69
CA THR A 358 16.56 22.31 6.67
C THR A 358 17.76 22.87 5.92
N TYR A 359 17.75 24.16 5.63
CA TYR A 359 18.90 24.85 5.04
C TYR A 359 19.39 25.92 6.01
N ASP A 360 20.67 25.85 6.36
CA ASP A 360 21.26 26.73 7.38
C ASP A 360 21.79 28.07 6.81
N GLY A 361 21.66 28.28 5.49
CA GLY A 361 22.20 29.43 4.78
C GLY A 361 23.47 29.11 3.99
N ASN A 362 24.16 28.02 4.31
CA ASN A 362 25.38 27.56 3.63
C ASN A 362 25.27 26.10 3.14
N ALA A 363 24.65 25.24 3.93
CA ALA A 363 24.49 23.82 3.65
C ALA A 363 23.08 23.35 4.06
N PHE A 364 22.63 22.27 3.43
CA PHE A 364 21.51 21.49 3.91
C PHE A 364 21.94 20.73 5.16
N VAL A 365 21.10 20.75 6.18
CA VAL A 365 21.26 19.95 7.38
C VAL A 365 20.19 18.87 7.36
N VAL A 366 20.62 17.61 7.41
CA VAL A 366 19.74 16.45 7.49
C VAL A 366 19.88 15.82 8.87
N ALA A 367 18.73 15.64 9.53
CA ALA A 367 18.64 14.99 10.83
C ALA A 367 17.82 13.70 10.72
N ALA A 368 18.30 12.63 11.37
CA ALA A 368 17.61 11.34 11.45
C ALA A 368 17.89 10.66 12.79
N VAL A 369 16.96 9.83 13.27
CA VAL A 369 17.04 9.23 14.62
C VAL A 369 16.93 7.71 14.60
N ALA A 370 17.90 7.05 15.23
CA ALA A 370 17.88 5.62 15.54
C ALA A 370 18.14 5.45 17.06
N ALA A 371 19.15 4.66 17.43
CA ALA A 371 19.74 4.67 18.78
C ALA A 371 20.61 5.92 19.06
N LYS A 372 20.79 6.78 18.06
CA LYS A 372 21.55 8.04 18.12
C LYS A 372 20.85 9.09 17.25
N LEU A 373 21.22 10.36 17.45
CA LEU A 373 20.85 11.44 16.53
C LEU A 373 21.94 11.60 15.47
N HIS A 374 21.60 11.24 14.23
CA HIS A 374 22.45 11.41 13.05
C HIS A 374 22.25 12.81 12.48
N ILE A 375 23.35 13.51 12.22
CA ILE A 375 23.37 14.83 11.60
C ILE A 375 24.34 14.78 10.41
N ALA A 376 23.86 15.15 9.23
CA ALA A 376 24.68 15.32 8.05
C ALA A 376 24.55 16.75 7.50
N ARG A 377 25.65 17.35 7.07
CA ARG A 377 25.66 18.64 6.36
C ARG A 377 26.12 18.45 4.92
N VAL A 378 25.28 18.87 3.98
CA VAL A 378 25.50 18.73 2.54
C VAL A 378 25.50 20.11 1.92
N THR A 379 26.58 20.48 1.25
CA THR A 379 26.69 21.76 0.55
C THR A 379 25.74 21.83 -0.66
N ASP A 380 25.49 23.03 -1.18
CA ASP A 380 24.80 23.20 -2.47
C ASP A 380 25.51 22.39 -3.59
N ASP A 381 26.83 22.22 -3.52
CA ASP A 381 27.62 21.51 -4.53
C ASP A 381 27.70 19.98 -4.29
N GLY A 382 27.00 19.46 -3.27
CA GLY A 382 26.83 18.02 -3.02
C GLY A 382 27.93 17.38 -2.19
N VAL A 383 28.87 18.18 -1.70
CA VAL A 383 29.90 17.74 -0.76
C VAL A 383 29.28 17.54 0.61
N ILE A 384 29.50 16.37 1.21
CA ILE A 384 29.15 16.07 2.60
C ILE A 384 30.29 16.59 3.48
N GLU A 385 30.11 17.74 4.12
CA GLU A 385 31.14 18.38 4.95
C GLU A 385 31.17 17.83 6.38
N GLU A 386 30.04 17.32 6.85
CA GLU A 386 29.90 16.78 8.20
C GLU A 386 28.96 15.58 8.19
N GLN A 387 29.38 14.52 8.88
CA GLN A 387 28.54 13.41 9.31
C GLN A 387 28.92 13.07 10.73
N ARG A 388 27.99 13.24 11.66
CA ARG A 388 28.22 12.90 13.06
C ARG A 388 27.00 12.28 13.71
N ASP A 389 27.29 11.45 14.69
CA ASP A 389 26.28 10.88 15.58
C ASP A 389 26.42 11.53 16.95
N LEU A 390 25.31 12.07 17.48
CA LEU A 390 25.24 12.43 18.88
C LEU A 390 24.72 11.23 19.67
N PRO A 391 25.49 10.71 20.65
CA PRO A 391 25.01 9.64 21.51
C PRO A 391 23.82 10.13 22.33
N THR A 392 22.80 9.29 22.45
CA THR A 392 21.58 9.61 23.19
C THR A 392 21.39 8.56 24.28
N GLY A 393 20.96 8.98 25.47
CA GLY A 393 20.59 8.05 26.55
C GLY A 393 19.23 7.38 26.32
N ASP A 394 18.46 7.89 25.35
CA ASP A 394 17.07 7.54 25.06
C ASP A 394 16.90 7.23 23.57
N GLN A 395 15.81 6.55 23.21
CA GLN A 395 15.36 6.51 21.82
C GLN A 395 14.73 7.85 21.45
N LEU A 396 15.36 8.56 20.52
CA LEU A 396 14.83 9.82 20.00
C LEU A 396 13.87 9.56 18.86
N ARG A 397 12.90 10.46 18.72
CA ARG A 397 11.84 10.42 17.72
C ARG A 397 11.63 11.80 17.08
N TRP A 398 11.28 11.80 15.80
CA TRP A 398 10.88 12.97 15.01
C TRP A 398 11.81 14.18 15.15
N PRO A 399 13.06 14.09 14.65
CA PRO A 399 13.97 15.22 14.67
C PRO A 399 13.43 16.35 13.78
N THR A 400 13.41 17.57 14.28
CA THR A 400 12.93 18.76 13.57
C THR A 400 14.00 19.84 13.64
N PRO A 401 14.91 19.92 12.64
CA PRO A 401 15.97 20.91 12.61
C PRO A 401 15.43 22.29 12.22
N VAL A 402 15.76 23.31 13.00
CA VAL A 402 15.40 24.71 12.77
C VAL A 402 16.64 25.59 12.91
N MET A 403 16.79 26.56 12.01
CA MET A 403 17.91 27.50 12.03
C MET A 403 17.50 28.83 12.63
N THR A 404 18.06 29.18 13.80
CA THR A 404 17.88 30.51 14.39
C THR A 404 18.81 31.52 13.73
N ALA A 405 18.80 32.78 14.17
CA ALA A 405 19.76 33.77 13.68
C ALA A 405 21.23 33.40 13.93
N SER A 406 21.50 32.54 14.92
CA SER A 406 22.85 32.27 15.43
C SER A 406 23.24 30.80 15.49
N ARG A 407 22.27 29.86 15.49
CA ARG A 407 22.58 28.43 15.60
C ARG A 407 21.49 27.51 15.03
N LEU A 408 21.93 26.33 14.62
CA LEU A 408 21.07 25.20 14.34
C LEU A 408 20.57 24.60 15.66
N LEU A 409 19.28 24.27 15.70
CA LEU A 409 18.64 23.55 16.78
C LEU A 409 17.87 22.35 16.24
N ILE A 410 17.96 21.20 16.90
CA ILE A 410 17.20 20.00 16.52
C ILE A 410 16.23 19.66 17.63
N ALA A 411 14.97 20.04 17.45
CA ALA A 411 13.90 19.61 18.34
C ALA A 411 13.64 18.12 18.16
N HIS A 412 13.34 17.41 19.24
CA HIS A 412 13.03 15.98 19.20
C HIS A 412 12.10 15.60 20.33
N ALA A 413 11.42 14.46 20.17
CA ALA A 413 10.82 13.75 21.29
C ALA A 413 11.76 12.61 21.73
N SER A 414 11.76 12.25 23.00
CA SER A 414 12.47 11.05 23.48
C SER A 414 11.53 10.13 24.25
N VAL A 415 11.80 8.83 24.21
CA VAL A 415 11.10 7.79 24.97
C VAL A 415 12.07 7.08 25.89
N ARG A 416 11.77 7.08 27.20
CA ARG A 416 12.39 6.19 28.19
C ARG A 416 11.39 5.15 28.67
N PHE A 417 11.82 3.89 28.67
CA PHE A 417 11.07 2.74 29.23
C PHE A 417 9.59 2.67 28.78
N SER A 418 9.32 2.95 27.48
CA SER A 418 7.99 2.91 26.84
C SER A 418 6.90 3.85 27.39
N GLU A 419 7.13 4.60 28.46
CA GLU A 419 6.07 5.38 29.13
C GLU A 419 6.44 6.85 29.39
N GLN A 420 7.73 7.17 29.52
CA GLN A 420 8.16 8.53 29.83
C GLN A 420 8.63 9.26 28.57
N TRP A 421 7.92 10.34 28.23
CA TRP A 421 8.21 11.15 27.05
C TRP A 421 8.80 12.51 27.42
N SER A 422 9.86 12.90 26.73
CA SER A 422 10.44 14.23 26.85
C SER A 422 10.45 14.97 25.52
N ILE A 423 10.42 16.29 25.59
CA ILE A 423 10.73 17.16 24.45
C ILE A 423 12.11 17.76 24.70
N GLY A 424 12.99 17.68 23.70
CA GLY A 424 14.38 18.06 23.83
C GLY A 424 14.92 18.83 22.64
N ILE A 425 16.19 19.25 22.79
CA ILE A 425 16.97 19.97 21.79
C ILE A 425 18.37 19.36 21.73
N ASP A 426 18.91 19.17 20.52
CA ASP A 426 20.30 18.74 20.27
C ASP A 426 20.69 17.45 21.02
N GLY A 427 19.74 16.52 21.16
CA GLY A 427 19.92 15.23 21.85
C GLY A 427 19.71 15.26 23.37
N ALA A 428 19.50 16.43 23.98
CA ALA A 428 19.25 16.58 25.41
C ALA A 428 17.75 16.83 25.70
N PRO A 429 17.17 16.24 26.77
CA PRO A 429 15.80 16.55 27.19
C PRO A 429 15.70 17.95 27.79
N LEU A 430 14.62 18.68 27.47
CA LEU A 430 14.33 20.02 28.00
C LEU A 430 13.08 20.04 28.88
N PHE A 431 12.03 19.35 28.45
CA PHE A 431 10.78 19.18 29.19
C PHE A 431 10.56 17.70 29.44
N VAL A 432 10.79 17.26 30.68
CA VAL A 432 10.54 15.89 31.15
C VAL A 432 9.04 15.75 31.49
N ASP A 433 8.48 14.55 31.32
CA ASP A 433 7.07 14.24 31.57
C ASP A 433 6.11 15.12 30.74
N ALA A 434 6.43 15.29 29.46
CA ALA A 434 5.64 16.08 28.51
C ALA A 434 4.26 15.45 28.17
N GLY A 435 3.88 14.37 28.86
CA GLY A 435 2.66 13.59 28.65
C GLY A 435 2.78 12.14 29.13
N THR A 436 1.71 11.58 29.71
CA THR A 436 1.69 10.19 30.21
C THR A 436 1.20 9.15 29.18
N GLY A 437 0.71 9.57 28.00
CA GLY A 437 0.19 8.66 26.96
C GLY A 437 0.94 8.72 25.61
N GLY A 438 2.14 9.29 25.61
CA GLY A 438 2.99 9.41 24.44
C GLY A 438 2.85 10.73 23.69
N ALA A 439 3.90 11.54 23.70
CA ALA A 439 4.01 12.64 22.75
C ALA A 439 4.08 12.03 21.34
N ARG A 440 3.19 12.44 20.40
CA ARG A 440 3.09 11.77 19.09
C ARG A 440 3.92 12.37 17.97
N ARG A 441 4.37 13.62 18.11
CA ARG A 441 5.33 14.33 17.23
C ARG A 441 5.63 15.70 17.82
N VAL A 442 6.82 16.23 17.57
CA VAL A 442 7.19 17.63 17.88
C VAL A 442 7.36 18.42 16.59
N ALA A 443 6.63 19.52 16.48
CA ALA A 443 6.82 20.52 15.46
C ALA A 443 7.62 21.69 16.04
N ALA A 444 8.49 22.27 15.23
CA ALA A 444 9.30 23.42 15.60
C ALA A 444 9.36 24.41 14.44
N ALA A 445 9.24 25.69 14.76
CA ALA A 445 9.41 26.78 13.80
C ALA A 445 10.09 27.96 14.48
N THR A 446 10.69 28.86 13.69
CA THR A 446 11.43 30.00 14.22
C THR A 446 11.14 31.28 13.47
N ASP A 447 11.01 32.38 14.23
CA ASP A 447 11.02 33.75 13.70
C ASP A 447 12.44 34.33 13.60
N ARG A 448 13.46 33.46 13.68
CA ARG A 448 14.90 33.71 13.86
C ARG A 448 15.34 34.19 15.25
N SER A 449 14.46 34.82 16.03
CA SER A 449 14.76 35.27 17.40
C SER A 449 14.28 34.31 18.48
N ARG A 450 13.25 33.50 18.16
CA ARG A 450 12.61 32.53 19.03
C ARG A 450 12.42 31.22 18.28
N VAL A 451 12.42 30.12 19.03
CA VAL A 451 11.92 28.83 18.54
C VAL A 451 10.62 28.54 19.25
N THR A 452 9.56 28.31 18.48
CA THR A 452 8.27 27.84 19.01
C THR A 452 8.20 26.34 18.79
N LEU A 453 7.90 25.61 19.86
CA LEU A 453 7.68 24.17 19.87
C LEU A 453 6.19 23.90 20.05
N ALA A 454 5.67 22.92 19.33
CA ALA A 454 4.32 22.40 19.51
C ALA A 454 4.33 20.87 19.48
N TRP A 455 3.56 20.24 20.37
CA TRP A 455 3.44 18.78 20.39
C TRP A 455 2.07 18.35 20.89
N MET A 456 1.68 17.14 20.49
CA MET A 456 0.45 16.49 20.95
C MET A 456 0.75 15.59 22.13
N THR A 457 -0.08 15.63 23.16
CA THR A 457 0.07 14.83 24.39
C THR A 457 -1.29 14.37 24.91
N LEU A 458 -1.33 13.23 25.60
CA LEU A 458 -2.52 12.75 26.28
C LEU A 458 -2.51 13.23 27.73
N GLU A 459 -3.52 14.02 28.11
CA GLU A 459 -3.74 14.52 29.46
C GLU A 459 -5.03 13.92 30.03
N GLY A 460 -4.90 12.92 30.92
CA GLY A 460 -6.03 12.13 31.38
C GLY A 460 -6.61 11.31 30.22
N SER A 461 -7.82 11.65 29.78
CA SER A 461 -8.47 11.05 28.60
C SER A 461 -8.53 11.99 27.39
N THR A 462 -7.98 13.20 27.50
CA THR A 462 -8.07 14.23 26.47
C THR A 462 -6.73 14.41 25.79
N TRP A 463 -6.70 14.27 24.47
CA TRP A 463 -5.53 14.67 23.68
C TRP A 463 -5.47 16.19 23.60
N THR A 464 -4.30 16.76 23.84
CA THR A 464 -4.09 18.21 23.86
C THR A 464 -2.87 18.57 23.03
N ILE A 465 -2.90 19.78 22.47
CA ILE A 465 -1.73 20.42 21.89
C ILE A 465 -1.12 21.31 22.97
N ARG A 466 0.18 21.12 23.22
CA ARG A 466 0.99 22.02 24.04
C ARG A 466 1.91 22.86 23.18
N VAL A 467 2.26 24.04 23.69
CA VAL A 467 3.27 24.92 23.11
C VAL A 467 4.25 25.40 24.15
N ALA A 468 5.49 25.63 23.72
CA ALA A 468 6.54 26.28 24.50
C ALA A 468 7.38 27.17 23.56
N GLN A 469 8.10 28.14 24.14
CA GLN A 469 9.01 28.99 23.38
C GLN A 469 10.41 29.03 24.00
N LEU A 470 11.40 29.04 23.12
CA LEU A 470 12.81 29.20 23.42
C LEU A 470 13.34 30.49 22.80
N ASN A 471 14.42 31.06 23.33
CA ASN A 471 15.21 32.07 22.62
C ASN A 471 16.06 31.43 21.50
N ALA A 472 16.81 32.24 20.75
CA ALA A 472 17.70 31.78 19.68
C ALA A 472 18.79 30.83 20.20
N GLU A 473 19.17 30.98 21.47
CA GLU A 473 20.12 30.15 22.21
C GLU A 473 19.45 28.91 22.83
N GLY A 474 18.21 28.57 22.46
CA GLY A 474 17.48 27.38 22.90
C GLY A 474 17.15 27.32 24.40
N GLN A 475 17.27 28.43 25.11
CA GLN A 475 16.86 28.57 26.51
C GLN A 475 15.35 28.85 26.59
N VAL A 476 14.68 28.24 27.56
CA VAL A 476 13.24 28.40 27.75
C VAL A 476 12.90 29.83 28.14
N ILE A 477 12.07 30.49 27.32
CA ILE A 477 11.51 31.83 27.60
C ILE A 477 10.02 31.78 27.94
N ALA A 478 9.33 30.71 27.51
CA ALA A 478 7.97 30.39 27.93
C ALA A 478 7.84 28.87 28.05
N GLY A 479 7.52 28.40 29.25
CA GLY A 479 7.37 26.97 29.53
C GLY A 479 6.15 26.34 28.84
N PRO A 480 6.02 25.00 28.90
CA PRO A 480 4.91 24.28 28.30
C PRO A 480 3.56 24.75 28.83
N ARG A 481 2.66 25.15 27.93
CA ARG A 481 1.25 25.44 28.26
C ARG A 481 0.30 24.74 27.31
N ARG A 482 -0.88 24.39 27.80
CA ARG A 482 -1.99 23.86 26.99
C ARG A 482 -2.47 24.95 26.03
N LEU A 483 -2.48 24.63 24.74
CA LEU A 483 -2.99 25.52 23.69
C LEU A 483 -4.43 25.16 23.32
N ARG A 484 -4.69 23.87 23.09
CA ARG A 484 -5.98 23.41 22.55
C ARG A 484 -6.22 21.94 22.88
N ASP A 485 -7.49 21.57 22.99
CA ASP A 485 -7.93 20.18 23.04
C ASP A 485 -8.10 19.64 21.63
N ILE A 486 -7.75 18.38 21.44
CA ILE A 486 -7.96 17.65 20.21
C ILE A 486 -9.15 16.73 20.42
N ASP A 487 -10.13 16.84 19.54
CA ASP A 487 -11.25 15.91 19.53
C ASP A 487 -10.76 14.51 19.16
N GLY A 488 -10.80 13.60 20.15
CA GLY A 488 -10.46 12.16 20.04
C GLY A 488 -9.00 11.86 19.79
N ILE A 489 -8.71 10.70 19.17
CA ILE A 489 -7.34 10.19 19.01
C ILE A 489 -6.71 10.83 17.75
N PRO A 490 -5.72 11.74 17.89
CA PRO A 490 -5.04 12.32 16.73
C PRO A 490 -4.19 11.28 16.01
N THR A 491 -3.92 11.53 14.73
CA THR A 491 -2.84 10.84 14.01
C THR A 491 -1.47 11.40 14.44
N ASP A 492 -0.38 10.87 13.89
CA ASP A 492 0.99 11.21 14.28
C ASP A 492 1.54 12.51 13.64
N THR A 493 0.69 13.33 13.01
CA THR A 493 1.16 14.49 12.23
C THR A 493 0.74 15.83 12.84
N ILE A 494 1.75 16.62 13.21
CA ILE A 494 1.66 18.05 13.58
C ILE A 494 2.81 18.77 12.90
N GLU A 495 2.54 19.95 12.32
CA GLU A 495 3.54 20.78 11.66
C GLU A 495 3.35 22.24 12.07
N LEU A 496 4.43 23.01 12.09
CA LEU A 496 4.43 24.42 12.46
C LEU A 496 5.31 25.19 11.47
N ALA A 497 4.81 26.31 10.96
CA ALA A 497 5.57 27.19 10.07
C ALA A 497 5.42 28.64 10.48
N TRP A 498 6.50 29.43 10.36
CA TRP A 498 6.48 30.88 10.56
C TRP A 498 6.44 31.59 9.21
N ASN A 499 5.41 32.38 8.93
CA ASN A 499 5.25 33.06 7.64
C ASN A 499 5.90 34.45 7.56
N GLY A 500 6.66 34.85 8.59
CA GLY A 500 7.21 36.20 8.70
C GLY A 500 6.43 37.14 9.63
N SER A 501 5.21 36.79 10.03
CA SER A 501 4.38 37.58 10.96
C SER A 501 3.65 36.76 12.01
N GLU A 502 3.22 35.56 11.66
CA GLU A 502 2.46 34.65 12.50
C GLU A 502 2.93 33.21 12.24
N TYR A 503 2.66 32.34 13.21
CA TYR A 503 2.80 30.91 13.03
C TYR A 503 1.50 30.33 12.48
N VAL A 504 1.63 29.33 11.60
CA VAL A 504 0.54 28.45 11.20
C VAL A 504 0.84 27.08 11.79
N LEU A 505 -0.01 26.65 12.71
CA LEU A 505 0.04 25.33 13.33
C LEU A 505 -1.01 24.45 12.64
N ALA A 506 -0.63 23.24 12.22
CA ALA A 506 -1.54 22.30 11.59
C ALA A 506 -1.41 20.89 12.17
N TRP A 507 -2.53 20.17 12.23
CA TRP A 507 -2.62 18.82 12.79
C TRP A 507 -3.80 18.05 12.18
N ASN A 508 -3.78 16.73 12.33
CA ASN A 508 -4.91 15.88 12.00
C ASN A 508 -5.73 15.54 13.26
N ASP A 509 -7.06 15.66 13.19
CA ASP A 509 -7.98 15.26 14.27
C ASP A 509 -8.37 13.77 14.22
N LYS A 510 -9.25 13.30 15.14
CA LYS A 510 -9.71 11.90 15.16
C LYS A 510 -10.42 11.41 13.91
N ARG A 511 -10.94 12.33 13.09
CA ARG A 511 -11.63 12.02 11.84
C ARG A 511 -10.66 12.09 10.66
N GLY A 512 -9.37 12.26 10.94
CA GLY A 512 -8.31 12.47 9.95
C GLY A 512 -8.36 13.86 9.31
N ARG A 513 -9.20 14.80 9.77
CA ARG A 513 -9.29 16.11 9.12
C ARG A 513 -8.03 16.90 9.37
N LEU A 514 -7.45 17.46 8.30
CA LEU A 514 -6.35 18.40 8.39
C LEU A 514 -6.86 19.77 8.85
N ARG A 515 -6.59 20.10 10.11
CA ARG A 515 -6.98 21.33 10.79
C ARG A 515 -5.78 22.27 10.90
N ALA A 516 -6.03 23.56 10.90
CA ALA A 516 -5.00 24.56 11.15
C ALA A 516 -5.50 25.71 12.05
N LEU A 517 -4.55 26.37 12.70
CA LEU A 517 -4.76 27.50 13.62
C LEU A 517 -3.60 28.50 13.48
N ARG A 518 -3.91 29.78 13.36
CA ARG A 518 -2.90 30.85 13.36
C ARG A 518 -2.56 31.26 14.79
N LEU A 519 -1.26 31.44 15.05
CA LEU A 519 -0.74 31.91 16.32
C LEU A 519 0.09 33.17 16.10
N ASN A 520 -0.01 34.12 17.02
CA ASN A 520 0.88 35.27 17.03
C ASN A 520 2.33 34.86 17.39
N ARG A 521 3.25 35.81 17.36
CA ARG A 521 4.67 35.56 17.69
C ARG A 521 4.92 35.01 19.12
N PHE A 522 3.95 35.12 20.02
CA PHE A 522 3.99 34.62 21.41
C PHE A 522 3.28 33.26 21.56
N ALA A 523 3.00 32.60 20.42
CA ALA A 523 2.26 31.34 20.32
C ALA A 523 0.81 31.41 20.84
N GLU A 524 0.22 32.60 20.93
CA GLU A 524 -1.19 32.78 21.33
C GLU A 524 -2.09 32.69 20.10
N ALA A 525 -3.25 32.02 20.24
CA ALA A 525 -4.17 31.84 19.13
C ALA A 525 -4.72 33.19 18.63
N ILE A 526 -4.63 33.41 17.32
CA ILE A 526 -5.25 34.53 16.63
C ILE A 526 -6.69 34.17 16.26
N ASP A 527 -6.89 32.94 15.80
CA ASP A 527 -8.22 32.42 15.47
C ASP A 527 -8.92 31.92 16.74
N SER A 528 -10.23 32.15 16.85
CA SER A 528 -11.05 31.61 17.94
C SER A 528 -11.24 30.10 17.84
N GLU A 529 -11.26 29.58 16.61
CA GLU A 529 -11.48 28.17 16.27
C GLU A 529 -10.53 27.74 15.15
N PRO A 530 -10.08 26.47 15.13
CA PRO A 530 -9.33 25.96 13.99
C PRO A 530 -10.20 25.88 12.73
N PHE A 531 -9.56 25.94 11.56
CA PHE A 531 -10.21 25.83 10.26
C PHE A 531 -9.76 24.57 9.51
N ASP A 532 -10.60 24.10 8.58
CA ASP A 532 -10.29 22.95 7.72
C ASP A 532 -9.42 23.36 6.51
N VAL A 533 -8.31 22.65 6.32
CA VAL A 533 -7.41 22.83 5.16
C VAL A 533 -7.92 22.05 3.95
N THR A 534 -8.60 20.94 4.15
CA THR A 534 -9.20 20.13 3.08
C THR A 534 -10.56 19.59 3.55
N GLN A 535 -11.47 19.38 2.60
CA GLN A 535 -12.78 18.78 2.88
C GLN A 535 -12.70 17.27 3.17
N GLN A 536 -11.70 16.61 2.59
CA GLN A 536 -11.45 15.18 2.79
C GLN A 536 -10.15 14.99 3.58
N PRO A 537 -10.09 14.02 4.51
CA PRO A 537 -8.91 13.76 5.30
C PRO A 537 -7.75 13.27 4.41
N PRO A 538 -6.50 13.70 4.66
CA PRO A 538 -5.35 13.07 4.03
C PRO A 538 -5.17 11.61 4.46
N PHE A 539 -4.60 10.78 3.59
CA PHE A 539 -4.26 9.40 3.96
C PHE A 539 -2.95 9.33 4.74
N SER A 540 -2.01 10.22 4.44
CA SER A 540 -0.66 10.16 5.01
C SER A 540 -0.18 11.52 5.51
N ARG A 541 1.13 11.65 5.72
CA ARG A 541 1.72 12.85 6.31
C ARG A 541 1.57 14.05 5.38
N PHE A 542 1.34 15.21 6.00
CA PHE A 542 1.34 16.50 5.32
C PHE A 542 2.57 17.30 5.76
N SER A 543 2.90 18.33 4.99
CA SER A 543 4.00 19.25 5.25
C SER A 543 3.56 20.71 5.12
N LEU A 544 4.28 21.60 5.78
CA LEU A 544 4.10 23.04 5.65
C LEU A 544 5.35 23.70 5.08
N MET A 545 5.15 24.64 4.17
CA MET A 545 6.19 25.50 3.65
C MET A 545 5.80 26.97 3.83
N PRO A 546 6.54 27.74 4.63
CA PRO A 546 6.36 29.19 4.65
C PRO A 546 6.89 29.82 3.34
N SER A 547 6.18 30.82 2.85
CA SER A 547 6.50 31.59 1.65
C SER A 547 6.12 33.07 1.84
N PRO A 548 6.59 33.98 0.97
CA PRO A 548 6.15 35.38 1.01
C PRO A 548 4.62 35.55 0.86
N ALA A 549 3.96 34.63 0.14
CA ALA A 549 2.51 34.64 -0.06
C ALA A 549 1.73 34.12 1.17
N GLY A 550 2.38 33.47 2.13
CA GLY A 550 1.76 32.82 3.28
C GLY A 550 2.29 31.41 3.51
N VAL A 551 1.46 30.46 3.97
CA VAL A 551 1.90 29.06 4.23
C VAL A 551 1.25 28.12 3.24
N THR A 552 2.06 27.35 2.53
CA THR A 552 1.60 26.30 1.62
C THR A 552 1.61 24.95 2.33
N PHE A 553 0.49 24.25 2.23
CA PHE A 553 0.27 22.90 2.72
C PHE A 553 0.51 21.93 1.57
N GLY A 554 1.36 20.93 1.76
CA GLY A 554 1.44 19.75 0.91
C GLY A 554 0.74 18.58 1.60
N TYR A 555 -0.25 17.97 0.96
CA TYR A 555 -1.01 16.85 1.52
C TYR A 555 -1.53 15.94 0.42
N ASP A 556 -1.80 14.68 0.74
CA ASP A 556 -2.44 13.74 -0.17
C ASP A 556 -3.93 13.58 0.17
N ARG A 557 -4.78 13.17 -0.78
CA ARG A 557 -6.16 12.71 -0.52
C ARG A 557 -6.68 11.91 -1.70
N VAL A 558 -7.76 11.15 -1.52
CA VAL A 558 -8.46 10.51 -2.65
C VAL A 558 -8.97 11.56 -3.62
N ASP A 559 -8.75 11.29 -4.90
CA ASP A 559 -9.23 12.08 -6.01
C ASP A 559 -10.18 11.26 -6.87
N LEU A 560 -11.47 11.60 -6.82
CA LEU A 560 -12.51 10.90 -7.57
C LEU A 560 -12.36 11.10 -9.09
N GLU A 561 -11.72 12.19 -9.52
CA GLU A 561 -11.42 12.44 -10.94
C GLU A 561 -10.27 11.56 -11.44
N SER A 562 -9.38 11.13 -10.54
CA SER A 562 -8.28 10.19 -10.82
C SER A 562 -8.66 8.73 -10.53
N ALA A 563 -9.85 8.29 -10.95
CA ALA A 563 -10.36 6.93 -10.68
C ALA A 563 -10.40 6.54 -9.19
N GLY A 564 -10.52 7.53 -8.29
CA GLY A 564 -10.58 7.31 -6.83
C GLY A 564 -9.22 7.04 -6.18
N VAL A 565 -8.11 7.34 -6.87
CA VAL A 565 -6.75 7.10 -6.37
C VAL A 565 -6.27 8.27 -5.51
N THR A 566 -5.42 8.01 -4.52
CA THR A 566 -4.79 9.05 -3.71
C THR A 566 -3.82 9.91 -4.54
N ARG A 567 -3.97 11.24 -4.47
CA ARG A 567 -3.16 12.23 -5.19
C ARG A 567 -2.58 13.28 -4.26
N ALA A 568 -1.45 13.85 -4.66
CA ALA A 568 -0.81 14.98 -4.02
C ALA A 568 -1.52 16.28 -4.38
N PHE A 569 -1.76 17.11 -3.38
CA PHE A 569 -2.37 18.43 -3.49
C PHE A 569 -1.52 19.46 -2.74
N THR A 570 -1.62 20.70 -3.20
CA THR A 570 -1.11 21.85 -2.48
C THR A 570 -2.21 22.87 -2.25
N ARG A 571 -2.24 23.52 -1.08
CA ARG A 571 -3.11 24.66 -0.80
C ARG A 571 -2.29 25.74 -0.11
N THR A 572 -2.42 26.99 -0.54
CA THR A 572 -1.77 28.12 0.13
C THR A 572 -2.79 28.87 0.99
N LEU A 573 -2.46 29.05 2.26
CA LEU A 573 -3.10 30.01 3.14
C LEU A 573 -2.40 31.34 2.94
N GLU A 574 -3.11 32.31 2.37
CA GLU A 574 -2.58 33.64 2.13
C GLU A 574 -2.27 34.36 3.45
N ARG A 575 -1.23 35.18 3.42
CA ARG A 575 -0.84 36.04 4.54
C ARG A 575 -1.93 37.09 4.78
N THR A 576 -2.45 37.19 6.00
CA THR A 576 -3.26 38.36 6.36
C THR A 576 -2.38 39.61 6.39
N GLU A 577 -2.68 40.59 5.54
CA GLU A 577 -2.08 41.91 5.63
C GLU A 577 -2.40 42.51 7.02
N SER A 578 -1.36 42.88 7.76
CA SER A 578 -1.57 43.61 9.02
C SER A 578 -2.26 44.94 8.70
N ALA A 579 -3.43 45.19 9.29
CA ALA A 579 -4.08 46.49 9.21
C ALA A 579 -3.05 47.61 9.57
N PRO A 580 -3.00 48.72 8.81
CA PRO A 580 -2.06 49.79 9.11
C PRO A 580 -2.27 50.28 10.55
N PRO A 581 -1.20 50.67 11.26
CA PRO A 581 -1.31 51.09 12.65
C PRO A 581 -2.34 52.21 12.75
N ARG A 582 -3.37 52.01 13.60
CA ARG A 582 -4.33 53.07 13.93
C ARG A 582 -3.52 54.26 14.43
N ARG A 583 -3.48 55.34 13.66
CA ARG A 583 -2.98 56.64 14.13
C ARG A 583 -3.72 56.97 15.42
N SER A 584 -2.99 57.08 16.53
CA SER A 584 -3.51 57.64 17.76
C SER A 584 -3.96 59.07 17.46
N VAL A 585 -5.27 59.30 17.38
CA VAL A 585 -5.81 60.65 17.46
C VAL A 585 -5.60 61.09 18.89
N ARG A 586 -4.66 62.02 19.11
CA ARG A 586 -4.60 62.78 20.35
C ARG A 586 -5.85 63.66 20.38
N HIS A 587 -6.68 63.50 21.41
CA HIS A 587 -7.62 64.50 21.86
C HIS A 587 -7.05 65.18 23.10
#